data_AF-A0A9P1AZA3-F1
#
_entry.id   AF-A0A9P1AZA3-F1
#
_cell.length_a   1.000
_cell.length_b   1.000
_cell.length_c   1.000
_cell.angle_alpha   90.00
_cell.angle_beta   90.00
_cell.angle_gamma   90.00
#
_symmetry.space_group_name_H-M   'P 1'
#
loop_
_entity.id
_entity.type
_entity.pdbx_description
1 polymer ?
#
loop_
_entity_poly.entity_id
_entity_poly.type
_entity_poly.pdbx_seq_one_letter_code
_entity_poly.pdbx_strand_id
1 'polypeptide(L)'
;MNNNTAEVPNQMEVVPSAAPVKPFVVPELPQDTGLKRKTATAPEVPAKKPKEVEVEVEVSVPAAVPEIPNPSPVYTATPSPSTEPPKPDAPRPHPTPETMGIKEGMDPDMSRLPKGFKLGNLAREKYAGIVMADLHDRYEIQIYCRLFEHFSYYPIYRFDKDEWVTAHDHAVREVIRFRTPPKILWQQARRS
;
A
#
# COMPACT_ATOMS: atom_id res chain seq x y z
N MET A 1 37.27 64.17 32.40
CA MET A 1 37.99 63.58 31.24
C MET A 1 37.31 62.27 30.93
N ASN A 2 36.73 61.95 29.78
CA ASN A 2 36.36 62.66 28.56
C ASN A 2 35.21 61.81 27.99
N ASN A 3 34.09 62.45 27.63
CA ASN A 3 33.11 61.90 26.71
C ASN A 3 33.74 61.84 25.31
N ASN A 4 33.47 60.78 24.55
CA ASN A 4 33.48 60.70 23.07
C ASN A 4 33.35 59.23 22.63
N THR A 5 32.31 58.83 21.90
CA THR A 5 32.21 58.83 20.41
C THR A 5 31.77 57.40 20.04
N ALA A 6 30.91 57.08 19.08
CA ALA A 6 30.17 57.81 18.06
C ALA A 6 28.99 56.93 17.61
N GLU A 7 27.92 57.60 17.18
CA GLU A 7 26.97 57.08 16.20
C GLU A 7 27.68 56.76 14.88
N VAL A 8 27.31 55.66 14.22
CA VAL A 8 27.49 55.49 12.78
C VAL A 8 26.19 54.87 12.21
N PRO A 9 25.70 55.33 11.04
CA PRO A 9 24.30 55.27 10.70
C PRO A 9 23.92 54.15 9.71
N ASN A 10 22.61 53.92 9.72
CA ASN A 10 21.76 53.29 8.72
C ASN A 10 22.26 53.45 7.27
N GLN A 11 22.54 52.34 6.59
CA GLN A 11 22.59 52.30 5.13
C GLN A 11 21.60 51.26 4.62
N MET A 12 20.49 51.79 4.09
CA MET A 12 19.58 51.08 3.19
C MET A 12 20.33 50.77 1.90
N GLU A 13 20.56 49.49 1.62
CA GLU A 13 20.91 49.07 0.27
C GLU A 13 19.66 49.14 -0.63
N VAL A 14 19.64 50.18 -1.46
CA VAL A 14 18.77 50.30 -2.63
C VAL A 14 19.41 49.50 -3.75
N VAL A 15 18.82 48.36 -4.11
CA VAL A 15 19.17 47.61 -5.33
C VAL A 15 18.27 48.09 -6.48
N PRO A 16 18.82 48.37 -7.67
CA PRO A 16 18.13 49.11 -8.73
C PRO A 16 17.07 48.32 -9.53
N SER A 17 15.99 49.04 -9.79
CA SER A 17 15.09 49.07 -10.94
C SER A 17 15.35 48.14 -12.17
N ALA A 18 14.30 47.37 -12.47
CA ALA A 18 13.72 47.05 -13.78
C ALA A 18 14.55 46.34 -14.87
N ALA A 19 14.24 45.06 -15.09
CA ALA A 19 14.20 44.46 -16.41
C ALA A 19 12.74 44.05 -16.74
N PRO A 20 12.19 44.39 -17.92
CA PRO A 20 10.82 44.04 -18.28
C PRO A 20 10.73 42.53 -18.56
N VAL A 21 9.95 41.83 -17.73
CA VAL A 21 9.57 40.43 -17.96
C VAL A 21 8.67 40.39 -19.18
N LYS A 22 9.15 39.80 -20.28
CA LYS A 22 8.32 39.50 -21.45
C LYS A 22 7.20 38.53 -21.02
N PRO A 23 5.93 38.76 -21.39
CA PRO A 23 4.89 37.78 -21.13
C PRO A 23 5.22 36.48 -21.88
N PHE A 24 5.25 35.38 -21.14
CA PHE A 24 5.39 34.04 -21.68
C PHE A 24 4.09 33.72 -22.44
N VAL A 25 4.17 33.78 -23.78
CA VAL A 25 3.11 33.33 -24.67
C VAL A 25 3.18 31.80 -24.70
N VAL A 26 2.24 31.15 -24.02
CA VAL A 26 2.00 29.71 -24.18
C VAL A 26 1.41 29.51 -25.59
N PRO A 27 2.03 28.69 -26.45
CA PRO A 27 1.40 28.30 -27.71
C PRO A 27 0.12 27.51 -27.41
N GLU A 28 -1.02 27.95 -27.95
CA GLU A 28 -2.27 27.18 -27.92
C GLU A 28 -2.04 25.79 -28.50
N LEU A 29 -2.28 24.76 -27.67
CA LEU A 29 -2.39 23.39 -28.13
C LEU A 29 -3.65 23.27 -29.01
N PRO A 30 -3.56 22.66 -30.21
CA PRO A 30 -4.72 22.46 -31.05
C PRO A 30 -5.76 21.60 -30.32
N GLN A 31 -6.98 22.12 -30.23
CA GLN A 31 -8.16 21.37 -29.81
C GLN A 31 -8.45 20.29 -30.85
N ASP A 32 -7.97 19.07 -30.60
CA ASP A 32 -8.33 17.94 -31.45
C ASP A 32 -9.61 17.26 -30.97
N THR A 33 -10.42 17.01 -31.97
CA THR A 33 -11.84 16.72 -31.99
C THR A 33 -12.16 15.28 -31.56
N GLY A 34 -13.23 15.15 -30.78
CA GLY A 34 -14.07 13.97 -30.57
C GLY A 34 -13.54 12.60 -31.01
N LEU A 35 -12.88 11.88 -30.09
CA LEU A 35 -12.62 10.45 -30.24
C LEU A 35 -13.91 9.65 -30.04
N LYS A 36 -14.65 9.41 -31.13
CA LYS A 36 -15.80 8.49 -31.16
C LYS A 36 -15.32 7.07 -30.84
N ARG A 37 -15.70 6.54 -29.68
CA ARG A 37 -15.54 5.11 -29.33
C ARG A 37 -16.38 4.28 -30.30
N LYS A 38 -15.73 3.56 -31.22
CA LYS A 38 -16.34 2.46 -31.95
C LYS A 38 -16.19 1.20 -31.10
N THR A 39 -17.31 0.72 -30.56
CA THR A 39 -17.43 -0.62 -29.97
C THR A 39 -17.24 -1.64 -31.08
N ALA A 40 -16.13 -2.38 -31.06
CA ALA A 40 -15.91 -3.53 -31.92
C ALA A 40 -16.25 -4.80 -31.14
N THR A 41 -17.32 -5.45 -31.57
CA THR A 41 -17.76 -6.78 -31.14
C THR A 41 -16.70 -7.81 -31.53
N ALA A 42 -16.26 -8.65 -30.58
CA ALA A 42 -15.34 -9.74 -30.84
C ALA A 42 -16.02 -10.84 -31.69
N PRO A 43 -15.33 -11.47 -32.65
CA PRO A 43 -15.88 -12.60 -33.40
C PRO A 43 -15.93 -13.86 -32.53
N GLU A 44 -17.10 -14.47 -32.53
CA GLU A 44 -17.48 -15.73 -31.88
C GLU A 44 -16.69 -16.91 -32.47
N VAL A 45 -16.00 -17.67 -31.61
CA VAL A 45 -15.32 -18.93 -31.98
C VAL A 45 -16.24 -20.10 -31.66
N PRO A 46 -16.57 -20.98 -32.61
CA PRO A 46 -17.49 -22.08 -32.37
C PRO A 46 -16.85 -23.20 -31.53
N ALA A 47 -17.60 -23.66 -30.54
CA ALA A 47 -17.23 -24.75 -29.64
C ALA A 47 -17.06 -26.08 -30.39
N LYS A 48 -15.88 -26.69 -30.30
CA LYS A 48 -15.66 -28.11 -30.66
C LYS A 48 -15.90 -28.99 -29.43
N LYS A 49 -16.86 -29.90 -29.54
CA LYS A 49 -17.07 -31.03 -28.63
C LYS A 49 -15.79 -31.88 -28.51
N PRO A 50 -15.35 -32.28 -27.31
CA PRO A 50 -14.39 -33.36 -27.18
C PRO A 50 -15.08 -34.71 -27.43
N LYS A 51 -14.37 -35.57 -28.16
CA LYS A 51 -14.72 -36.96 -28.50
C LYS A 51 -14.14 -37.83 -27.38
N GLU A 52 -14.96 -38.68 -26.75
CA GLU A 52 -14.48 -39.74 -25.85
C GLU A 52 -13.55 -40.67 -26.63
N VAL A 53 -12.36 -40.91 -26.07
CA VAL A 53 -11.45 -41.96 -26.49
C VAL A 53 -11.31 -42.88 -25.30
N GLU A 54 -11.93 -44.06 -25.40
CA GLU A 54 -11.69 -45.18 -24.49
C GLU A 54 -10.22 -45.60 -24.62
N VAL A 55 -9.50 -45.55 -23.50
CA VAL A 55 -8.18 -46.18 -23.38
C VAL A 55 -8.39 -47.37 -22.47
N GLU A 56 -8.44 -48.56 -23.07
CA GLU A 56 -8.29 -49.82 -22.36
C GLU A 56 -6.89 -49.86 -21.73
N VAL A 57 -6.83 -49.90 -20.40
CA VAL A 57 -5.61 -50.17 -19.66
C VAL A 57 -5.76 -51.56 -19.05
N GLU A 58 -5.01 -52.52 -19.59
CA GLU A 58 -4.85 -53.86 -19.03
C GLU A 58 -4.37 -53.78 -17.57
N VAL A 59 -5.17 -54.36 -16.66
CA VAL A 59 -4.84 -54.50 -15.25
C VAL A 59 -4.02 -55.78 -15.07
N SER A 60 -2.72 -55.61 -14.79
CA SER A 60 -1.84 -56.66 -14.26
C SER A 60 -1.76 -56.51 -12.74
N VAL A 61 -2.40 -57.42 -12.00
CA VAL A 61 -2.35 -57.52 -10.53
C VAL A 61 -1.07 -58.25 -10.09
N PRO A 62 -0.37 -57.75 -9.05
CA PRO A 62 0.30 -58.65 -8.13
C PRO A 62 -0.27 -58.60 -6.71
N ALA A 63 -0.10 -59.74 -6.05
CA ALA A 63 -0.71 -60.20 -4.81
C ALA A 63 -0.38 -59.40 -3.53
N ALA A 64 -1.34 -59.47 -2.61
CA ALA A 64 -1.22 -59.53 -1.15
C ALA A 64 -0.60 -58.32 -0.41
N VAL A 65 -1.48 -57.50 0.18
CA VAL A 65 -1.17 -56.59 1.30
C VAL A 65 -1.91 -57.12 2.54
N PRO A 66 -1.23 -57.31 3.69
CA PRO A 66 -1.89 -57.73 4.91
C PRO A 66 -2.76 -56.62 5.51
N GLU A 67 -3.97 -57.01 5.87
CA GLU A 67 -5.05 -56.23 6.47
C GLU A 67 -4.64 -55.71 7.85
N ILE A 68 -4.48 -54.38 7.99
CA ILE A 68 -4.36 -53.72 9.29
C ILE A 68 -5.79 -53.41 9.77
N PRO A 69 -6.22 -53.88 10.96
CA PRO A 69 -7.54 -53.56 11.48
C PRO A 69 -7.64 -52.07 11.77
N ASN A 70 -8.63 -51.45 11.15
CA ASN A 70 -8.98 -50.04 11.26
C ASN A 70 -9.60 -49.78 12.65
N PRO A 71 -8.98 -49.02 13.59
CA PRO A 71 -9.70 -48.57 14.77
C PRO A 71 -10.53 -47.34 14.39
N SER A 72 -11.85 -47.52 14.33
CA SER A 72 -12.81 -46.43 14.24
C SER A 72 -12.50 -45.34 15.28
N PRO A 73 -12.43 -44.05 14.91
CA PRO A 73 -12.40 -43.00 15.91
C PRO A 73 -13.77 -42.91 16.59
N VAL A 74 -13.80 -43.26 17.86
CA VAL A 74 -14.90 -42.97 18.78
C VAL A 74 -15.01 -41.45 18.91
N TYR A 75 -15.98 -40.85 18.22
CA TYR A 75 -16.37 -39.46 18.48
C TYR A 75 -17.19 -39.43 19.78
N THR A 76 -16.52 -39.20 20.90
CA THR A 76 -17.17 -38.78 22.14
C THR A 76 -17.13 -37.26 22.29
N ALA A 77 -18.25 -36.74 22.76
CA ALA A 77 -18.51 -35.40 23.30
C ALA A 77 -18.79 -34.27 22.29
N THR A 78 -20.08 -34.17 21.96
CA THR A 78 -20.80 -32.91 21.79
C THR A 78 -20.44 -31.91 22.91
N PRO A 79 -19.88 -30.72 22.62
CA PRO A 79 -19.88 -29.64 23.59
C PRO A 79 -21.28 -29.02 23.64
N SER A 80 -21.89 -29.03 24.83
CA SER A 80 -23.10 -28.28 25.14
C SER A 80 -22.99 -26.81 24.71
N PRO A 81 -24.09 -26.16 24.27
CA PRO A 81 -24.09 -24.74 24.00
C PRO A 81 -23.90 -23.98 25.32
N SER A 82 -22.67 -23.54 25.59
CA SER A 82 -22.40 -22.58 26.66
C SER A 82 -23.17 -21.30 26.34
N THR A 83 -24.20 -21.05 27.15
CA THR A 83 -25.00 -19.82 27.14
C THR A 83 -24.24 -18.77 27.94
N GLU A 84 -23.06 -18.38 27.45
CA GLU A 84 -22.40 -17.15 27.90
C GLU A 84 -22.31 -16.19 26.70
N PRO A 85 -22.80 -14.95 26.82
CA PRO A 85 -22.59 -13.96 25.78
C PRO A 85 -21.08 -13.81 25.58
N PRO A 86 -20.57 -13.76 24.33
CA PRO A 86 -19.15 -13.60 24.10
C PRO A 86 -18.67 -12.36 24.85
N LYS A 87 -17.72 -12.59 25.76
CA LYS A 87 -16.97 -11.54 26.46
C LYS A 87 -16.55 -10.50 25.41
N PRO A 88 -16.80 -9.19 25.61
CA PRO A 88 -16.51 -8.20 24.60
C PRO A 88 -15.03 -8.34 24.21
N ASP A 89 -14.80 -8.57 22.92
CA ASP A 89 -13.48 -8.67 22.33
C ASP A 89 -12.60 -7.55 22.90
N ALA A 90 -11.37 -7.89 23.30
CA ALA A 90 -10.42 -6.89 23.79
C ALA A 90 -10.41 -5.67 22.85
N PRO A 91 -10.35 -4.43 23.38
CA PRO A 91 -10.44 -3.24 22.56
C PRO A 91 -9.38 -3.31 21.47
N ARG A 92 -9.81 -3.14 20.21
CA ARG A 92 -8.90 -3.21 19.07
C ARG A 92 -7.78 -2.18 19.29
N PRO A 93 -6.51 -2.56 19.07
CA PRO A 93 -5.41 -1.62 19.17
C PRO A 93 -5.69 -0.41 18.28
N HIS A 94 -5.54 0.80 18.82
CA HIS A 94 -5.75 2.02 18.05
C HIS A 94 -4.43 2.50 17.45
N PRO A 95 -4.41 2.97 16.20
CA PRO A 95 -3.23 3.55 15.59
C PRO A 95 -2.70 4.72 16.41
N THR A 96 -1.41 4.70 16.69
CA THR A 96 -0.68 5.76 17.38
C THR A 96 0.41 6.31 16.44
N PRO A 97 0.88 7.55 16.63
CA PRO A 97 1.99 8.09 15.83
C PRO A 97 3.24 7.20 15.85
N GLU A 98 3.50 6.53 16.97
CA GLU A 98 4.62 5.59 17.14
C GLU A 98 4.46 4.33 16.29
N THR A 99 3.28 3.72 16.29
CA THR A 99 2.99 2.52 15.48
C THR A 99 2.90 2.85 13.99
N MET A 100 2.37 4.02 13.64
CA MET A 100 2.25 4.47 12.26
C MET A 100 3.59 4.90 11.65
N GLY A 101 4.51 5.45 12.45
CA GLY A 101 5.75 6.06 11.96
C GLY A 101 5.54 7.46 11.37
N ILE A 102 4.36 8.06 11.55
CA ILE A 102 4.00 9.39 11.07
C ILE A 102 3.61 10.24 12.29
N LYS A 103 4.43 11.26 12.58
CA LYS A 103 4.23 12.15 13.74
C LYS A 103 3.25 13.27 13.47
N GLU A 104 3.24 13.77 12.24
CA GLU A 104 2.42 14.91 11.83
C GLU A 104 1.61 14.51 10.59
N GLY A 105 0.28 14.53 10.72
CA GLY A 105 -0.63 14.28 9.61
C GLY A 105 -0.71 15.48 8.67
N MET A 106 -0.99 15.22 7.40
CA MET A 106 -1.08 16.25 6.36
C MET A 106 -2.49 16.25 5.78
N ASP A 107 -3.03 17.44 5.52
CA ASP A 107 -4.35 17.59 4.91
C ASP A 107 -4.24 17.58 3.38
N PRO A 108 -4.96 16.68 2.68
CA PRO A 108 -5.06 16.71 1.23
C PRO A 108 -5.92 17.89 0.77
N ASP A 109 -5.83 18.22 -0.51
CA ASP A 109 -6.74 19.19 -1.11
C ASP A 109 -8.21 18.69 -1.04
N MET A 110 -8.98 19.33 -0.16
CA MET A 110 -10.39 19.02 0.07
C MET A 110 -11.32 19.67 -0.95
N SER A 111 -10.82 20.51 -1.88
CA SER A 111 -11.64 21.26 -2.84
C SER A 111 -12.53 20.38 -3.71
N ARG A 112 -12.10 19.13 -3.93
CA ARG A 112 -12.78 18.13 -4.76
C ARG A 112 -13.77 17.26 -3.98
N LEU A 113 -13.81 17.38 -2.66
CA LEU A 113 -14.68 16.61 -1.80
C LEU A 113 -15.97 17.39 -1.49
N PRO A 114 -17.07 16.71 -1.15
CA PRO A 114 -18.31 17.38 -0.75
C PRO A 114 -18.09 18.36 0.40
N LYS A 115 -18.78 19.51 0.35
CA LYS A 115 -18.72 20.51 1.43
C LYS A 115 -19.13 19.85 2.76
N GLY A 116 -18.33 20.06 3.80
CA GLY A 116 -18.56 19.48 5.13
C GLY A 116 -17.99 18.08 5.33
N PHE A 117 -17.29 17.50 4.34
CA PHE A 117 -16.56 16.25 4.53
C PHE A 117 -15.43 16.44 5.57
N LYS A 118 -15.41 15.59 6.60
CA LYS A 118 -14.36 15.58 7.63
C LYS A 118 -13.46 14.38 7.39
N LEU A 119 -12.19 14.64 7.08
CA LEU A 119 -11.21 13.58 6.95
C LEU A 119 -10.81 13.06 8.34
N GLY A 120 -10.79 11.75 8.50
CA GLY A 120 -10.33 11.13 9.74
C GLY A 120 -8.81 11.24 9.91
N ASN A 121 -8.34 11.18 11.16
CA ASN A 121 -6.91 11.27 11.50
C ASN A 121 -6.08 10.29 10.65
N LEU A 122 -6.44 9.00 10.67
CA LEU A 122 -5.73 7.95 9.93
C LEU A 122 -5.54 8.30 8.45
N ALA A 123 -6.51 8.97 7.82
CA ALA A 123 -6.40 9.35 6.43
C ALA A 123 -5.45 10.56 6.21
N ARG A 124 -5.35 11.48 7.18
CA ARG A 124 -4.34 12.55 7.20
C ARG A 124 -2.92 11.99 7.36
N GLU A 125 -2.75 11.00 8.24
CA GLU A 125 -1.46 10.33 8.40
C GLU A 125 -1.10 9.48 7.18
N LYS A 126 -2.07 8.77 6.58
CA LYS A 126 -1.88 8.07 5.29
C LYS A 126 -1.39 9.03 4.21
N TYR A 127 -2.04 10.20 4.08
CA TYR A 127 -1.67 11.19 3.08
C TYR A 127 -0.27 11.76 3.31
N ALA A 128 0.07 12.12 4.57
CA ALA A 128 1.43 12.53 4.92
C ALA A 128 2.46 11.47 4.52
N GLY A 129 2.20 10.21 4.83
CA GLY A 129 3.11 9.12 4.48
C GLY A 129 3.30 8.88 2.98
N ILE A 130 2.24 9.07 2.17
CA ILE A 130 2.33 9.02 0.70
C ILE A 130 3.25 10.13 0.19
N VAL A 131 3.10 11.35 0.71
CA VAL A 131 3.92 12.51 0.32
C VAL A 131 5.36 12.33 0.79
N MET A 132 5.58 11.87 2.03
CA MET A 132 6.91 11.62 2.57
C MET A 132 7.69 10.54 1.82
N ALA A 133 6.99 9.50 1.33
CA ALA A 133 7.59 8.41 0.57
C ALA A 133 7.71 8.69 -0.94
N ASP A 134 7.31 9.89 -1.39
CA ASP A 134 7.35 10.31 -2.80
C ASP A 134 6.66 9.29 -3.73
N LEU A 135 5.44 8.90 -3.36
CA LEU A 135 4.64 7.94 -4.13
C LEU A 135 3.72 8.67 -5.09
N HIS A 136 3.84 8.35 -6.38
CA HIS A 136 3.02 8.94 -7.44
C HIS A 136 2.24 7.90 -8.25
N ASP A 137 2.77 6.67 -8.34
CA ASP A 137 2.11 5.61 -9.09
C ASP A 137 0.89 5.07 -8.34
N ARG A 138 -0.18 4.78 -9.09
CA ARG A 138 -1.45 4.33 -8.53
C ARG A 138 -1.32 2.99 -7.80
N TYR A 139 -0.51 2.06 -8.32
CA TYR A 139 -0.32 0.75 -7.70
C TYR A 139 0.55 0.83 -6.46
N GLU A 140 1.59 1.66 -6.49
CA GLU A 140 2.43 1.94 -5.32
C GLU A 140 1.62 2.53 -4.17
N ILE A 141 0.79 3.53 -4.46
CA ILE A 141 -0.11 4.14 -3.47
C ILE A 141 -1.11 3.10 -2.93
N GLN A 142 -1.64 2.20 -3.77
CA GLN A 142 -2.55 1.15 -3.31
C GLN A 142 -1.87 0.15 -2.38
N ILE A 143 -0.66 -0.31 -2.73
CA ILE A 143 0.13 -1.22 -1.90
C ILE A 143 0.42 -0.52 -0.56
N TYR A 144 0.93 0.71 -0.62
CA TYR A 144 1.23 1.52 0.55
C TYR A 144 0.01 1.65 1.46
N CYS A 145 -1.13 2.13 0.94
CA CYS A 145 -2.34 2.35 1.72
C CYS A 145 -2.85 1.08 2.40
N ARG A 146 -2.83 -0.07 1.71
CA ARG A 146 -3.29 -1.34 2.27
C ARG A 146 -2.39 -1.82 3.40
N LEU A 147 -1.08 -1.75 3.21
CA LEU A 147 -0.11 -2.18 4.22
C LEU A 147 -0.13 -1.22 5.41
N PHE A 148 -0.05 0.08 5.15
CA PHE A 148 -0.09 1.10 6.19
C PHE A 148 -1.35 0.94 7.05
N GLU A 149 -2.53 0.84 6.44
CA GLU A 149 -3.78 0.68 7.20
C GLU A 149 -3.79 -0.59 8.04
N HIS A 150 -3.26 -1.71 7.57
CA HIS A 150 -3.21 -2.93 8.37
C HIS A 150 -2.21 -2.83 9.53
N PHE A 151 -0.97 -2.43 9.24
CA PHE A 151 0.11 -2.45 10.21
C PHE A 151 0.08 -1.27 11.20
N SER A 152 -0.72 -0.24 10.91
CA SER A 152 -1.05 0.81 11.88
C SER A 152 -1.86 0.28 13.08
N TYR A 153 -2.63 -0.79 12.89
CA TYR A 153 -3.35 -1.47 13.98
C TYR A 153 -2.54 -2.65 14.53
N TYR A 154 -1.78 -3.33 13.67
CA TYR A 154 -1.07 -4.56 13.99
C TYR A 154 0.42 -4.44 13.65
N PRO A 155 1.24 -3.73 14.44
CA PRO A 155 2.65 -3.50 14.11
C PRO A 155 3.44 -4.82 14.04
N ILE A 156 4.50 -4.83 13.23
CA ILE A 156 5.36 -6.02 13.06
C ILE A 156 6.53 -5.93 14.03
N TYR A 157 6.82 -7.01 14.74
CA TYR A 157 8.03 -7.13 15.54
C TYR A 157 9.10 -7.94 14.81
N ARG A 158 10.34 -7.45 14.79
CA ARG A 158 11.49 -8.18 14.25
C ARG A 158 12.36 -8.72 15.38
N PHE A 159 12.31 -10.03 15.56
CA PHE A 159 13.12 -10.74 16.56
C PHE A 159 14.63 -10.50 16.37
N ASP A 160 15.12 -10.50 15.13
CA ASP A 160 16.56 -10.38 14.85
C ASP A 160 17.16 -9.04 15.32
N LYS A 161 16.35 -7.99 15.36
CA LYS A 161 16.77 -6.62 15.69
C LYS A 161 16.18 -6.13 17.01
N ASP A 162 15.34 -6.94 17.65
CA ASP A 162 14.57 -6.57 18.84
C ASP A 162 13.86 -5.22 18.68
N GLU A 163 13.23 -5.00 17.52
CA GLU A 163 12.60 -3.71 17.17
C GLU A 163 11.18 -3.90 16.63
N TRP A 164 10.28 -2.98 17.02
CA TRP A 164 8.99 -2.81 16.36
C TRP A 164 9.16 -1.98 15.10
N VAL A 165 8.57 -2.46 14.01
CA VAL A 165 8.58 -1.81 12.71
C VAL A 165 7.36 -0.94 12.59
N THR A 166 7.56 0.34 12.25
CA THR A 166 6.46 1.25 11.99
C THR A 166 5.70 0.84 10.73
N ALA A 167 4.40 1.17 10.67
CA ALA A 167 3.56 0.89 9.51
C ALA A 167 4.10 1.57 8.25
N HIS A 168 4.58 2.81 8.37
CA HIS A 168 5.21 3.55 7.28
C HIS A 168 6.46 2.83 6.74
N ASP A 169 7.42 2.50 7.60
CA ASP A 169 8.68 1.87 7.16
C ASP A 169 8.44 0.51 6.50
N HIS A 170 7.48 -0.26 7.01
CA HIS A 170 7.11 -1.53 6.40
C HIS A 170 6.44 -1.34 5.03
N ALA A 171 5.46 -0.43 4.94
CA ALA A 171 4.76 -0.16 3.69
C ALA A 171 5.71 0.36 2.60
N VAL A 172 6.59 1.30 2.93
CA VAL A 172 7.59 1.84 1.99
C VAL A 172 8.53 0.75 1.50
N ARG A 173 8.98 -0.14 2.39
CA ARG A 173 9.85 -1.25 2.01
C ARG A 173 9.19 -2.18 0.99
N GLU A 174 7.93 -2.53 1.19
CA GLU A 174 7.22 -3.39 0.23
C GLU A 174 6.96 -2.68 -1.10
N VAL A 175 6.74 -1.36 -1.10
CA VAL A 175 6.70 -0.57 -2.34
C VAL A 175 8.05 -0.60 -3.06
N ILE A 176 9.17 -0.42 -2.35
CA ILE A 176 10.52 -0.53 -2.94
C ILE A 176 10.75 -1.94 -3.50
N ARG A 177 10.32 -2.98 -2.78
CA ARG A 177 10.40 -4.37 -3.23
C ARG A 177 9.58 -4.57 -4.51
N PHE A 178 8.39 -3.97 -4.59
CA PHE A 178 7.56 -4.00 -5.79
C PHE A 178 8.22 -3.28 -6.97
N ARG A 179 8.88 -2.13 -6.75
CA ARG A 179 9.70 -1.44 -7.77
C ARG A 179 10.88 -2.26 -8.24
N THR A 180 11.41 -3.15 -7.40
CA THR A 180 12.64 -3.89 -7.67
C THR A 180 12.36 -5.10 -8.57
N PRO A 181 12.97 -5.20 -9.76
CA PRO A 181 12.80 -6.35 -10.63
C PRO A 181 13.19 -7.66 -9.94
N PRO A 182 12.46 -8.78 -10.16
CA PRO A 182 12.73 -10.07 -9.51
C PRO A 182 14.18 -10.56 -9.66
N LYS A 183 14.80 -10.28 -10.81
CA LYS A 183 16.20 -10.63 -11.08
C LYS A 183 17.18 -10.01 -10.07
N ILE A 184 16.95 -8.77 -9.65
CA ILE A 184 17.80 -8.08 -8.69
C ILE A 184 17.61 -8.69 -7.30
N LEU A 185 16.36 -8.96 -6.91
CA LEU A 185 16.05 -9.62 -5.64
C LEU A 185 16.73 -10.99 -5.53
N TRP A 186 16.71 -11.78 -6.61
CA TRP A 186 17.40 -13.09 -6.65
C TRP A 186 18.92 -12.97 -6.57
N GLN A 187 19.51 -11.94 -7.17
CA GLN A 187 20.96 -11.70 -7.06
C GLN A 187 21.35 -11.31 -5.63
N GLN A 188 20.53 -10.49 -4.95
CA GLN A 188 20.76 -10.11 -3.56
C GLN A 188 20.66 -11.32 -2.62
N ALA A 189 19.63 -12.15 -2.78
CA ALA A 189 19.42 -13.35 -1.97
C ALA A 189 20.52 -14.42 -2.11
N ARG A 190 21.27 -14.40 -3.23
CA ARG A 190 22.43 -15.29 -3.43
C ARG A 190 23.72 -14.77 -2.79
N ARG A 191 23.75 -13.51 -2.34
CA ARG A 191 24.92 -12.87 -1.74
C ARG A 191 24.86 -12.83 -0.21
N SER A 192 23.65 -12.93 0.36
CA SER A 192 23.38 -13.08 1.79
C SER A 192 23.52 -14.51 2.24
#